data_AF-A0A847QRH3-F1
#
_entry.id   AF-A0A847QRH3-F1
#
_cell.length_a   1.000
_cell.length_b   1.000
_cell.length_c   1.000
_cell.angle_alpha   90.00
_cell.angle_beta   90.00
_cell.angle_gamma   90.00
#
_symmetry.space_group_name_H-M   'P 1'
#
loop_
_entity.id
_entity.type
_entity.pdbx_description
1 polymer ?
#
loop_
_entity_poly.entity_id
_entity_poly.type
_entity_poly.pdbx_seq_one_letter_code
_entity_poly.pdbx_strand_id
1 'polypeptide(L)'
;MWFIKIVKLGDISSITTGQVIKRKEARPGDMDAIQYRILTLKSFDEDGFLVKEELDTFKAFEEIESKYITSKGDIVVRLSMPFTTITIDKESEGILIPSLFVV
;
A
#
# COMPACT_ATOMS: atom_id res chain seq x y z
N MET A 1 0.16 -38.32 -5.65
CA MET A 1 1.01 -37.82 -4.54
C MET A 1 1.21 -36.33 -4.79
N TRP A 2 0.59 -35.47 -3.99
CA TRP A 2 0.77 -34.01 -4.11
C TRP A 2 2.08 -33.64 -3.41
N PHE A 3 3.02 -33.05 -4.13
CA PHE A 3 4.25 -32.51 -3.53
C PHE A 3 3.97 -31.08 -3.10
N ILE A 4 4.08 -30.80 -1.80
CA ILE A 4 4.06 -29.44 -1.27
C ILE A 4 5.48 -28.89 -1.39
N LYS A 5 5.65 -27.82 -2.17
CA LYS A 5 6.92 -27.09 -2.29
C LYS A 5 6.87 -25.86 -1.40
N ILE A 6 7.77 -25.79 -0.42
CA ILE A 6 7.99 -24.59 0.40
C ILE A 6 8.97 -23.69 -0.35
N VAL A 7 8.63 -22.43 -0.54
CA VAL A 7 9.45 -21.41 -1.19
C VAL A 7 9.46 -20.13 -0.35
N LYS A 8 10.51 -19.32 -0.45
CA LYS A 8 10.49 -17.98 0.15
C LYS A 8 9.71 -17.05 -0.78
N LEU A 9 8.96 -16.09 -0.22
CA LEU A 9 8.24 -15.10 -1.02
C LEU A 9 9.18 -14.34 -1.96
N GLY A 10 10.35 -13.91 -1.47
CA GLY A 10 11.35 -13.22 -2.31
C GLY A 10 11.93 -14.05 -3.46
N ASP A 11 11.70 -15.37 -3.51
CA ASP A 11 12.10 -16.21 -4.64
C ASP A 11 11.03 -16.22 -5.76
N ILE A 12 9.81 -15.77 -5.46
CA ILE A 12 8.63 -15.82 -6.35
C ILE A 12 7.92 -14.47 -6.52
N SER A 13 8.37 -13.42 -5.81
CA SER A 13 7.81 -12.08 -5.89
C SER A 13 8.87 -11.00 -5.78
N SER A 14 8.52 -9.80 -6.28
CA SER A 14 9.25 -8.58 -5.95
C SER A 14 8.63 -7.97 -4.69
N ILE A 15 9.44 -7.57 -3.72
CA ILE A 15 8.97 -7.09 -2.42
C ILE A 15 9.54 -5.70 -2.16
N THR A 16 8.67 -4.73 -1.88
CA THR A 16 9.05 -3.34 -1.61
C THR A 16 8.31 -2.81 -0.38
N THR A 17 9.04 -2.19 0.55
CA THR A 17 8.43 -1.48 1.68
C THR A 17 7.75 -0.20 1.19
N GLY A 18 6.62 0.19 1.78
CA GLY A 18 5.94 1.42 1.40
C GLY A 18 6.72 2.72 1.68
N GLN A 19 6.19 3.84 1.18
CA GLN A 19 6.80 5.17 1.25
C GLN A 19 6.77 5.72 2.68
N VAL A 20 7.88 6.29 3.14
CA VAL A 20 7.91 7.12 4.35
C VAL A 20 7.27 8.47 4.01
N ILE A 21 5.99 8.62 4.37
CA ILE A 21 5.12 9.70 3.88
C ILE A 21 5.46 11.10 4.41
N LYS A 22 5.92 11.22 5.65
CA LYS A 22 6.25 12.52 6.27
C LYS A 22 7.31 13.32 5.51
N ARG A 23 8.14 12.63 4.72
CA ARG A 23 9.19 13.23 3.87
C ARG A 23 8.67 13.72 2.52
N LYS A 24 7.43 13.39 2.16
CA LYS A 24 6.77 13.75 0.90
C LYS A 24 5.59 14.69 1.14
N GLU A 25 5.21 14.93 2.40
CA GLU A 25 4.03 15.70 2.78
C GLU A 25 4.18 17.17 2.40
N ALA A 26 3.17 17.69 1.70
CA ALA A 26 3.09 19.08 1.32
C ALA A 26 2.94 20.00 2.54
N ARG A 27 3.57 21.17 2.46
CA ARG A 27 3.52 22.21 3.48
C ARG A 27 2.51 23.30 3.10
N PRO A 28 2.02 24.06 4.09
CA PRO A 28 1.25 25.27 3.80
C PRO A 28 2.08 26.22 2.91
N GLY A 29 1.57 26.50 1.70
CA GLY A 29 2.24 27.32 0.70
C GLY A 29 2.72 26.58 -0.54
N ASP A 30 2.73 25.24 -0.52
CA ASP A 30 3.01 24.46 -1.74
C ASP A 30 1.83 24.59 -2.70
N MET A 31 2.05 25.31 -3.82
CA MET A 31 1.00 25.63 -4.79
C MET A 31 0.55 24.42 -5.62
N ASP A 32 1.42 23.41 -5.76
CA ASP A 32 1.23 22.27 -6.65
C ASP A 32 1.16 20.93 -5.90
N ALA A 33 0.53 20.93 -4.73
CA ALA A 33 0.38 19.70 -3.94
C ALA A 33 -0.48 18.66 -4.68
N ILE A 34 0.05 17.43 -4.82
CA ILE A 34 -0.59 16.32 -5.51
C ILE A 34 -1.36 15.48 -4.49
N GLN A 35 -2.65 15.25 -4.74
CA GLN A 35 -3.50 14.50 -3.83
C GLN A 35 -3.54 13.01 -4.18
N TYR A 36 -3.34 12.17 -3.17
CA TYR A 36 -3.45 10.71 -3.24
C TYR A 36 -4.47 10.20 -2.23
N ARG A 37 -5.18 9.12 -2.56
CA ARG A 37 -5.76 8.25 -1.53
C ARG A 37 -4.63 7.44 -0.90
N ILE A 38 -4.70 7.20 0.40
CA ILE A 38 -3.63 6.51 1.13
C ILE A 38 -4.20 5.38 2.00
N LEU A 39 -3.48 4.26 2.03
CA LEU A 39 -3.80 3.15 2.93
C LEU A 39 -3.63 3.56 4.40
N THR A 40 -4.57 3.15 5.24
CA THR A 40 -4.47 3.28 6.69
C THR A 40 -4.54 1.91 7.34
N LEU A 41 -4.20 1.82 8.64
CA LEU A 41 -4.35 0.58 9.39
C LEU A 41 -5.80 0.09 9.49
N LYS A 42 -6.78 0.98 9.24
CA LYS A 42 -8.22 0.68 9.24
C LYS A 42 -8.74 0.27 7.87
N SER A 43 -7.99 0.51 6.80
CA SER A 43 -8.38 0.13 5.43
C SER A 43 -8.34 -1.38 5.18
N PHE A 44 -8.03 -2.20 6.18
CA PHE A 44 -7.89 -3.65 6.10
C PHE A 44 -8.96 -4.26 6.99
N ASP A 45 -9.86 -5.07 6.42
CA ASP A 45 -10.76 -5.89 7.22
C ASP A 45 -10.12 -7.22 7.63
N GLU A 46 -10.87 -8.00 8.42
CA GLU A 46 -10.44 -9.31 8.91
C GLU A 46 -10.51 -10.40 7.82
N ASP A 47 -11.28 -10.17 6.75
CA ASP A 47 -11.49 -11.10 5.64
C ASP A 47 -10.46 -10.93 4.51
N GLY A 48 -9.58 -9.93 4.61
CA GLY A 48 -8.51 -9.66 3.65
C GLY A 48 -8.94 -8.78 2.48
N PHE A 49 -9.95 -7.94 2.66
CA PHE A 49 -10.37 -6.95 1.67
C PHE A 49 -10.05 -5.52 2.10
N LEU A 50 -9.96 -4.66 1.07
CA LEU A 50 -9.76 -3.24 1.24
C LEU A 50 -11.09 -2.55 1.61
N VAL A 51 -11.14 -1.93 2.78
CA VAL A 51 -12.24 -1.07 3.21
C VAL A 51 -12.01 0.34 2.65
N LYS A 52 -12.63 0.63 1.50
CA LYS A 52 -12.36 1.86 0.73
C LYS A 52 -12.75 3.13 1.49
N GLU A 53 -13.72 3.06 2.39
CA GLU A 53 -14.23 4.17 3.21
C GLU A 53 -13.22 4.60 4.29
N GLU A 54 -12.34 3.69 4.70
CA GLU A 54 -11.29 3.92 5.70
C GLU A 54 -9.96 4.36 5.07
N LEU A 55 -9.96 4.66 3.76
CA LEU A 55 -8.85 5.31 3.09
C LEU A 55 -8.82 6.79 3.46
N ASP A 56 -7.62 7.30 3.72
CA ASP A 56 -7.42 8.72 3.99
C ASP A 56 -6.96 9.45 2.72
N THR A 57 -6.76 10.76 2.83
CA THR A 57 -6.19 11.61 1.80
C THR A 57 -4.82 12.11 2.22
N PHE A 58 -3.86 12.01 1.31
CA PHE A 58 -2.50 12.52 1.49
C PHE A 58 -2.16 13.55 0.42
N LYS A 59 -1.55 14.67 0.81
CA LYS A 59 -1.06 15.69 -0.12
C LYS A 59 0.46 15.64 -0.17
N ALA A 60 1.00 15.30 -1.33
CA ALA A 60 2.43 15.25 -1.58
C ALA A 60 2.93 16.56 -2.22
N PHE A 61 4.14 17.03 -1.90
CA PHE A 61 4.74 18.19 -2.59
C PHE A 61 5.37 17.83 -3.95
N GLU A 62 5.51 16.53 -4.24
CA GLU A 62 6.06 16.01 -5.49
C GLU A 62 5.38 14.68 -5.84
N GLU A 63 5.54 14.23 -7.08
CA GLU A 63 5.00 12.96 -7.54
C GLU A 63 5.63 11.79 -6.76
N ILE A 64 4.77 10.87 -6.32
CA ILE A 64 5.22 9.64 -5.67
C ILE A 64 5.60 8.61 -6.74
N GLU A 65 6.76 7.96 -6.58
CA GLU A 65 7.19 6.88 -7.46
C GLU A 65 6.15 5.76 -7.53
N SER A 66 5.91 5.24 -8.73
CA SER A 66 4.88 4.22 -9.01
C SER A 66 5.01 2.95 -8.17
N LYS A 67 6.23 2.58 -7.74
CA LYS A 67 6.47 1.42 -6.86
C LYS A 67 5.82 1.54 -5.47
N TYR A 68 5.37 2.74 -5.09
CA TYR A 68 4.64 2.99 -3.84
C TYR A 68 3.14 3.18 -4.08
N ILE A 69 2.65 2.94 -5.28
CA ILE A 69 1.26 3.09 -5.69
C ILE A 69 0.71 1.71 -6.04
N THR A 70 -0.44 1.35 -5.47
CA THR A 70 -1.06 0.04 -5.68
C THR A 70 -1.38 -0.20 -7.16
N SER A 71 -1.11 -1.42 -7.62
CA SER A 71 -1.45 -1.95 -8.94
C SER A 71 -2.22 -3.26 -8.81
N LYS A 72 -3.06 -3.60 -9.80
CA LYS A 72 -3.83 -4.84 -9.77
C LYS A 72 -2.90 -6.04 -9.65
N GLY A 73 -3.20 -6.93 -8.71
CA GLY A 73 -2.43 -8.14 -8.43
C GLY A 73 -1.40 -7.97 -7.30
N ASP A 74 -1.20 -6.74 -6.82
CA ASP A 74 -0.40 -6.50 -5.62
C ASP A 74 -1.03 -7.18 -4.40
N ILE A 75 -0.17 -7.65 -3.50
CA ILE A 75 -0.55 -8.16 -2.19
C ILE A 75 0.05 -7.22 -1.16
N VAL A 76 -0.78 -6.46 -0.47
CA VAL A 76 -0.31 -5.52 0.55
C VAL A 76 -0.42 -6.17 1.91
N VAL A 77 0.68 -6.17 2.66
CA VAL A 77 0.80 -6.78 3.99
C VAL A 77 1.04 -5.70 5.04
N ARG A 78 0.25 -5.73 6.10
CA ARG A 78 0.42 -4.85 7.27
C ARG A 78 1.60 -5.32 8.13
N LEU A 79 2.51 -4.40 8.46
CA LEU A 79 3.71 -4.69 9.28
C LEU A 79 3.50 -4.48 10.80
N SER A 80 2.24 -4.42 11.24
CA SER A 80 1.86 -4.26 12.65
C SER A 80 0.69 -5.17 13.00
N MET A 81 0.56 -5.54 14.27
CA MET A 81 -0.53 -6.42 14.71
C MET A 81 -1.90 -5.73 14.55
N PRO A 82 -2.95 -6.44 14.08
CA PRO A 82 -2.93 -7.80 13.51
C PRO A 82 -2.25 -7.85 12.13
N PHE A 83 -1.40 -8.86 11.91
CA PHE A 83 -0.71 -9.05 10.62
C PHE A 83 -1.71 -9.56 9.58
N THR A 84 -2.34 -8.64 8.86
CA THR A 84 -3.33 -8.92 7.81
C THR A 84 -2.78 -8.58 6.43
N THR A 85 -3.41 -9.16 5.41
CA THR A 85 -3.03 -8.99 4.01
C THR A 85 -4.27 -8.73 3.16
N ILE A 86 -4.16 -7.86 2.16
CA ILE A 86 -5.22 -7.62 1.17
C ILE A 86 -4.67 -7.83 -0.24
N THR A 87 -5.55 -8.18 -1.17
CA THR A 87 -5.23 -8.21 -2.61
C THR A 87 -5.78 -6.97 -3.31
N ILE A 88 -5.00 -6.37 -4.19
CA ILE A 88 -5.42 -5.21 -4.97
C ILE A 88 -6.10 -5.65 -6.26
N ASP A 89 -7.36 -5.27 -6.42
CA ASP A 89 -8.12 -5.43 -7.66
C ASP A 89 -7.99 -4.19 -8.57
N LYS A 90 -8.67 -4.23 -9.72
CA LYS A 90 -8.60 -3.14 -10.70
C LYS A 90 -9.21 -1.84 -10.18
N GLU A 91 -10.17 -1.91 -9.27
CA GLU A 91 -10.86 -0.75 -8.71
C GLU A 91 -10.09 -0.10 -7.54
N SER A 92 -9.03 -0.77 -7.08
CA SER A 92 -8.23 -0.38 -5.92
C SER A 92 -6.78 -0.02 -6.31
N GLU A 93 -6.52 0.18 -7.60
CA GLU A 93 -5.27 0.74 -8.11
C GLU A 93 -5.13 2.23 -7.72
N GLY A 94 -3.91 2.76 -7.75
CA GLY A 94 -3.67 4.20 -7.59
C GLY A 94 -3.63 4.69 -6.14
N ILE A 95 -3.58 3.79 -5.16
CA ILE A 95 -3.57 4.11 -3.74
C ILE A 95 -2.13 4.14 -3.23
N LEU A 96 -1.77 5.18 -2.49
CA LEU A 96 -0.45 5.30 -1.87
C LEU A 96 -0.27 4.26 -0.75
N ILE A 97 0.87 3.58 -0.77
CA ILE A 97 1.29 2.56 0.20
C ILE A 97 2.30 3.18 1.20
N PRO A 98 1.93 3.44 2.46
CA PRO A 98 2.85 3.92 3.49
C PRO A 98 3.84 2.85 3.96
N SER A 99 4.94 3.29 4.60
CA SER A 99 5.97 2.42 5.19
C SER A 99 5.50 1.52 6.34
N LEU A 100 4.23 1.60 6.74
CA LEU A 100 3.57 0.66 7.65
C LEU A 100 3.20 -0.67 6.96
N PHE A 101 3.39 -0.73 5.64
CA PHE A 101 3.04 -1.85 4.80
C PHE A 101 4.20 -2.26 3.90
N VAL A 102 4.11 -3.49 3.40
CA VAL A 102 4.96 -4.03 2.33
C VAL A 102 4.07 -4.55 1.21
N VAL A 103 4.54 -4.45 -0.03
CA VAL A 103 3.88 -4.94 -1.24
C VAL A 103 4.83 -5.83 -2.04
#